data_AF-A0A964T7B0-F1
#
_entry.id   AF-A0A964T7B0-F1
#
_cell.length_a   1.000
_cell.length_b   1.000
_cell.length_c   1.000
_cell.angle_alpha   90.00
_cell.angle_beta   90.00
_cell.angle_gamma   90.00
#
_symmetry.space_group_name_H-M   'P 1'
#
loop_
_entity.id
_entity.type
_entity.pdbx_description
1 polymer ?
#
loop_
_entity_poly.entity_id
_entity_poly.type
_entity_poly.pdbx_seq_one_letter_code
_entity_poly.pdbx_strand_id
1 'polypeptide(L)'
;MSAEAAARTASGLIRAGRPAEALEILRGIPRSAAKAPEIRHLAGLAQLALGRVAEAEAELRKAAQKAPRSPAILRSLGDCLLQADDPKGAEACYRKALSAAPGDADTAARLAGVLLYQGRREEAHERYRALIAAGAATPPVLAGFAGSTEFEAEPPELGSILKLAAQPGLGAAERRMLHFAAAKIARDLGRPDAEFEHYAAGKAAQARGFDVSAFARWADALKQATPPAFFAARSDFGVPSGRPIFIFGMPRSGTTLIEQILGAHPDVHPAGELPFFARAVAAAGLPDGHAGAGGEGLVGRGLAALGREQSVRLGEAYLAGIRSAAPRITDKLPHNFLHLWLIALVFPRATFIHAVRDPVATCFSCFTTDLGDWHAYTRDLPTLGAYYRVYRDLMAHWTRVLPVPIVEMRYEALVATPEPEIRRMLDAAGLGWDERLLRFHESARLARTASYAQVREPLHGRRLEAWRPFAGKLGPLFEALGDLAPEAAAPG
;
A
#
# COMPACT_ATOMS: atom_id res chain seq x y z
N MET A 1 -30.59 25.30 -3.66
CA MET A 1 -30.40 24.71 -2.31
C MET A 1 -29.65 25.71 -1.44
N SER A 2 -30.00 25.90 -0.17
CA SER A 2 -29.23 26.76 0.74
C SER A 2 -27.86 26.14 1.07
N ALA A 3 -26.89 26.95 1.47
CA ALA A 3 -25.53 26.47 1.80
C ALA A 3 -25.55 25.45 2.96
N GLU A 4 -26.36 25.69 3.97
CA GLU A 4 -26.51 24.77 5.12
C GLU A 4 -27.16 23.44 4.74
N ALA A 5 -28.20 23.48 3.90
CA ALA A 5 -28.83 22.26 3.41
C ALA A 5 -27.84 21.44 2.58
N ALA A 6 -27.10 22.09 1.69
CA ALA A 6 -26.04 21.46 0.91
C ALA A 6 -24.95 20.87 1.79
N ALA A 7 -24.52 21.57 2.84
CA ALA A 7 -23.52 21.07 3.79
C ALA A 7 -24.00 19.80 4.51
N ARG A 8 -25.25 19.79 5.00
CA ARG A 8 -25.84 18.61 5.66
C ARG A 8 -25.93 17.42 4.70
N THR A 9 -26.43 17.64 3.49
CA THR A 9 -26.52 16.59 2.46
C THR A 9 -25.15 16.06 2.06
N ALA A 10 -24.18 16.94 1.79
CA ALA A 10 -22.82 16.55 1.44
C ALA A 10 -22.14 15.75 2.57
N SER A 11 -22.30 16.18 3.83
CA SER A 11 -21.78 15.43 4.99
C SER A 11 -22.39 14.03 5.10
N GLY A 12 -23.69 13.89 4.85
CA GLY A 12 -24.37 12.59 4.81
C GLY A 12 -23.87 11.71 3.68
N LEU A 13 -23.70 12.27 2.47
CA LEU A 13 -23.17 11.55 1.31
C LEU A 13 -21.73 11.07 1.53
N ILE A 14 -20.87 11.89 2.12
CA ILE A 14 -19.49 11.49 2.47
C ILE A 14 -19.51 10.32 3.45
N ARG A 15 -20.34 10.38 4.50
CA ARG A 15 -20.50 9.29 5.47
C ARG A 15 -21.07 8.02 4.85
N ALA A 16 -21.91 8.15 3.82
CA ALA A 16 -22.47 7.03 3.06
C ALA A 16 -21.51 6.49 1.97
N GLY A 17 -20.26 6.96 1.90
CA GLY A 17 -19.30 6.51 0.89
C GLY A 17 -19.59 7.01 -0.53
N ARG A 18 -20.36 8.10 -0.67
CA ARG A 18 -20.75 8.74 -1.95
C ARG A 18 -20.11 10.13 -2.13
N PRO A 19 -18.77 10.26 -2.05
CA PRO A 19 -18.10 11.56 -2.06
C PRO A 19 -18.18 12.30 -3.41
N ALA A 20 -18.34 11.59 -4.53
CA ALA A 20 -18.52 12.22 -5.84
C ALA A 20 -19.82 13.04 -5.89
N GLU A 21 -20.92 12.46 -5.39
CA GLU A 21 -22.21 13.15 -5.33
C GLU A 21 -22.18 14.29 -4.32
N ALA A 22 -21.45 14.14 -3.22
CA ALA A 22 -21.22 15.25 -2.29
C ALA A 22 -20.58 16.45 -3.00
N LEU A 23 -19.59 16.22 -3.88
CA LEU A 23 -18.98 17.30 -4.66
C LEU A 23 -19.95 17.96 -5.65
N GLU A 24 -20.83 17.20 -6.29
CA GLU A 24 -21.85 17.78 -7.17
C GLU A 24 -22.82 18.68 -6.40
N ILE A 25 -23.27 18.24 -5.22
CA ILE A 25 -24.11 19.06 -4.33
C ILE A 25 -23.38 20.35 -3.94
N LEU A 26 -22.11 20.27 -3.56
CA LEU A 26 -21.32 21.43 -3.15
C LEU A 26 -20.99 22.38 -4.32
N ARG A 27 -20.92 21.90 -5.58
CA ARG A 27 -20.76 22.75 -6.76
C ARG A 27 -22.03 23.51 -7.14
N GLY A 28 -23.20 22.95 -6.80
CA GLY A 28 -24.51 23.53 -7.11
C GLY A 28 -24.90 24.75 -6.26
N ILE A 29 -24.11 25.13 -5.26
CA ILE A 29 -24.40 26.31 -4.42
C ILE A 29 -23.75 27.60 -4.99
N PRO A 30 -24.26 28.79 -4.64
CA PRO A 30 -23.66 30.05 -5.09
C PRO A 30 -22.17 30.19 -4.75
N ARG A 31 -21.38 30.77 -5.66
CA ARG A 31 -19.92 30.93 -5.50
C ARG A 31 -19.50 31.67 -4.22
N SER A 32 -20.32 32.59 -3.71
CA SER A 32 -20.09 33.28 -2.45
C SER A 32 -20.18 32.31 -1.26
N ALA A 33 -21.20 31.45 -1.22
CA ALA A 33 -21.40 30.43 -0.21
C ALA A 33 -20.33 29.32 -0.27
N ALA A 34 -19.89 28.93 -1.47
CA ALA A 34 -18.83 27.94 -1.66
C ALA A 34 -17.46 28.34 -1.06
N LYS A 35 -17.29 29.62 -0.71
CA LYS A 35 -16.07 30.12 -0.03
C LYS A 35 -16.12 29.98 1.49
N ALA A 36 -17.24 29.56 2.09
CA ALA A 36 -17.34 29.35 3.53
C ALA A 36 -16.39 28.22 3.99
N PRO A 37 -15.71 28.35 5.15
CA PRO A 37 -14.74 27.35 5.61
C PRO A 37 -15.34 25.95 5.75
N GLU A 38 -16.59 25.83 6.18
CA GLU A 38 -17.32 24.56 6.38
C GLU A 38 -17.56 23.85 5.04
N ILE A 39 -17.90 24.61 4.00
CA ILE A 39 -18.11 24.06 2.65
C ILE A 39 -16.78 23.58 2.05
N ARG A 40 -15.72 24.38 2.20
CA ARG A 40 -14.38 24.00 1.75
C ARG A 40 -13.85 22.78 2.49
N HIS A 41 -14.15 22.68 3.79
CA HIS A 41 -13.84 21.51 4.59
C HIS A 41 -14.52 20.24 4.05
N LEU A 42 -15.83 20.30 3.78
CA LEU A 42 -16.57 19.17 3.19
C LEU A 42 -16.08 18.82 1.79
N ALA A 43 -15.76 19.81 0.95
CA ALA A 43 -15.18 19.59 -0.37
C ALA A 43 -13.82 18.89 -0.28
N GLY A 44 -12.97 19.32 0.66
CA GLY A 44 -11.69 18.69 0.95
C GLY A 44 -11.84 17.24 1.42
N LEU A 45 -12.77 16.96 2.34
CA LEU A 45 -13.08 15.59 2.79
C LEU A 45 -13.56 14.70 1.64
N ALA A 46 -14.45 15.19 0.79
CA ALA A 46 -14.93 14.44 -0.36
C ALA A 46 -13.80 14.16 -1.37
N GLN A 47 -12.91 15.12 -1.60
CA GLN A 47 -11.75 14.93 -2.47
C GLN A 47 -10.73 13.94 -1.88
N LEU A 48 -10.48 13.98 -0.57
CA LEU A 48 -9.67 12.95 0.11
C LEU A 48 -10.26 11.56 -0.06
N ALA A 49 -11.57 11.41 0.15
CA ALA A 49 -12.26 10.13 -0.03
C ALA A 49 -12.18 9.62 -1.48
N LEU A 50 -12.01 10.51 -2.46
CA LEU A 50 -11.77 10.16 -3.87
C LEU A 50 -10.28 9.96 -4.20
N GLY A 51 -9.37 10.10 -3.23
CA GLY A 51 -7.93 10.03 -3.45
C GLY A 51 -7.34 11.22 -4.23
N ARG A 52 -8.08 12.33 -4.34
CA ARG A 52 -7.66 13.60 -4.96
C ARG A 52 -6.95 14.47 -3.93
N VAL A 53 -5.78 14.00 -3.49
CA VAL A 53 -5.06 14.55 -2.33
C VAL A 53 -4.66 16.01 -2.55
N ALA A 54 -4.21 16.36 -3.76
CA ALA A 54 -3.74 17.71 -4.06
C ALA A 54 -4.88 18.74 -4.03
N GLU A 55 -6.01 18.42 -4.63
CA GLU A 55 -7.19 19.27 -4.60
C GLU A 55 -7.72 19.38 -3.18
N ALA A 56 -7.72 18.27 -2.43
CA ALA A 56 -8.18 18.26 -1.06
C ALA A 56 -7.32 19.16 -0.18
N GLU A 57 -5.99 19.10 -0.32
CA GLU A 57 -5.06 19.95 0.41
C GLU A 57 -5.35 21.43 0.10
N ALA A 58 -5.57 21.77 -1.18
CA ALA A 58 -5.88 23.14 -1.57
C ALA A 58 -7.15 23.67 -0.92
N GLU A 59 -8.21 22.87 -0.83
CA GLU A 59 -9.46 23.28 -0.17
C GLU A 59 -9.33 23.31 1.37
N LEU A 60 -8.63 22.34 1.97
CA LEU A 60 -8.44 22.28 3.42
C LEU A 60 -7.52 23.40 3.94
N ARG A 61 -6.45 23.75 3.21
CA ARG A 61 -5.60 24.91 3.56
C ARG A 61 -6.42 26.20 3.51
N LYS A 62 -7.22 26.39 2.48
CA LYS A 62 -8.14 27.53 2.33
C LYS A 62 -9.19 27.59 3.45
N ALA A 63 -9.70 26.44 3.90
CA ALA A 63 -10.62 26.35 5.04
C ALA A 63 -9.90 26.75 6.34
N ALA A 64 -8.70 26.20 6.57
CA ALA A 64 -7.89 26.49 7.76
C ALA A 64 -7.45 27.96 7.83
N GLN A 65 -7.19 28.62 6.70
CA GLN A 65 -6.90 30.07 6.68
C GLN A 65 -8.07 30.91 7.22
N LYS A 66 -9.31 30.51 6.91
CA LYS A 66 -10.52 31.24 7.35
C LYS A 66 -10.98 30.86 8.75
N ALA A 67 -10.70 29.63 9.17
CA ALA A 67 -11.05 29.10 10.49
C ALA A 67 -9.82 28.47 11.16
N PRO A 68 -8.79 29.26 11.52
CA PRO A 68 -7.48 28.75 11.95
C PRO A 68 -7.48 28.04 13.30
N ARG A 69 -8.58 28.12 14.05
CA ARG A 69 -8.76 27.45 15.35
C ARG A 69 -9.82 26.34 15.32
N SER A 70 -10.37 26.00 14.15
CA SER A 70 -11.35 24.92 14.04
C SER A 70 -10.67 23.55 14.18
N PRO A 71 -10.93 22.78 15.27
CA PRO A 71 -10.27 21.50 15.48
C PRO A 71 -10.55 20.50 14.35
N ALA A 72 -11.79 20.46 13.85
CA ALA A 72 -12.21 19.53 12.80
C ALA A 72 -11.50 19.80 11.46
N ILE A 73 -11.32 21.08 11.09
CA ILE A 73 -10.63 21.49 9.87
C ILE A 73 -9.15 21.18 9.99
N LEU A 74 -8.52 21.54 11.12
CA LEU A 74 -7.11 21.27 11.38
C LEU A 74 -6.82 19.76 11.38
N ARG A 75 -7.66 18.94 12.03
CA ARG A 75 -7.55 17.47 11.98
C ARG A 75 -7.61 16.96 10.55
N SER A 76 -8.59 17.41 9.76
CA SER A 76 -8.76 16.94 8.37
C SER A 76 -7.61 17.39 7.46
N LEU A 77 -7.07 18.59 7.67
CA LEU A 77 -5.85 19.04 7.01
C LEU A 77 -4.66 18.18 7.43
N GLY A 78 -4.54 17.80 8.71
CA GLY A 78 -3.52 16.87 9.17
C GLY A 78 -3.60 15.51 8.46
N ASP A 79 -4.81 14.95 8.36
CA ASP A 79 -5.04 13.69 7.64
C ASP A 79 -4.66 13.80 6.15
N CYS A 80 -4.98 14.95 5.53
CA CYS A 80 -4.59 15.25 4.15
C CYS A 80 -3.06 15.32 3.98
N LEU A 81 -2.37 16.00 4.91
CA LEU A 81 -0.93 16.17 4.86
C LEU A 81 -0.20 14.84 5.05
N LEU A 82 -0.73 13.92 5.87
CA LEU A 82 -0.19 12.55 5.92
C LEU A 82 -0.32 11.83 4.59
N GLN A 83 -1.46 11.94 3.90
CA GLN A 83 -1.62 11.34 2.58
C GLN A 83 -0.73 12.00 1.51
N ALA A 84 -0.37 13.26 1.73
CA ALA A 84 0.56 14.05 0.93
C ALA A 84 2.04 13.86 1.33
N ASP A 85 2.34 12.93 2.25
CA ASP A 85 3.68 12.63 2.76
C ASP A 85 4.39 13.81 3.48
N ASP A 86 3.60 14.66 4.15
CA ASP A 86 4.07 15.70 5.06
C ASP A 86 3.69 15.39 6.53
N PRO A 87 4.37 14.42 7.18
CA PRO A 87 4.08 14.05 8.55
C PRO A 87 4.40 15.16 9.56
N LYS A 88 5.30 16.09 9.23
CA LYS A 88 5.62 17.24 10.09
C LYS A 88 4.49 18.28 10.07
N GLY A 89 3.99 18.59 8.87
CA GLY A 89 2.80 19.44 8.71
C GLY A 89 1.56 18.83 9.36
N ALA A 90 1.39 17.51 9.25
CA ALA A 90 0.31 16.80 9.92
C ALA A 90 0.39 16.92 11.45
N GLU A 91 1.56 16.66 12.03
CA GLU A 91 1.79 16.84 13.47
C GLU A 91 1.45 18.26 13.93
N ALA A 92 1.93 19.29 13.20
CA ALA A 92 1.65 20.68 13.51
C ALA A 92 0.13 20.97 13.50
N CYS A 93 -0.61 20.37 12.57
CA CYS A 93 -2.06 20.51 12.51
C CYS A 93 -2.75 19.83 13.70
N TYR A 94 -2.37 18.60 14.05
CA TYR A 94 -2.98 17.89 15.18
C TYR A 94 -2.67 18.56 16.52
N ARG A 95 -1.44 19.05 16.74
CA ARG A 95 -1.10 19.81 17.95
C ARG A 95 -1.92 21.10 18.07
N LYS A 96 -2.14 21.82 16.97
CA LYS A 96 -3.02 23.00 16.95
C LYS A 96 -4.48 22.62 17.23
N ALA A 97 -4.97 21.54 16.64
CA ALA A 97 -6.33 21.04 16.89
C ALA A 97 -6.53 20.70 18.37
N LEU A 98 -5.56 20.02 19.01
CA LEU A 98 -5.60 19.70 20.44
C LEU A 98 -5.45 20.92 21.35
N SER A 99 -4.72 21.96 20.92
CA SER A 99 -4.68 23.22 21.69
C SER A 99 -6.06 23.91 21.76
N ALA A 100 -6.90 23.71 20.74
CA ALA A 100 -8.26 24.24 20.69
C ALA A 100 -9.29 23.27 21.31
N ALA A 101 -9.03 21.96 21.28
CA ALA A 101 -9.88 20.93 21.88
C ALA A 101 -9.01 19.86 22.59
N PRO A 102 -8.55 20.11 23.83
CA PRO A 102 -7.62 19.22 24.53
C PRO A 102 -8.16 17.81 24.82
N GLY A 103 -9.49 17.64 24.89
CA GLY A 103 -10.15 16.36 25.17
C GLY A 103 -10.50 15.53 23.93
N ASP A 104 -10.10 15.95 22.72
CA ASP A 104 -10.41 15.20 21.50
C ASP A 104 -9.52 13.94 21.35
N ALA A 105 -10.04 12.81 21.83
CA ALA A 105 -9.36 11.53 21.81
C ALA A 105 -8.98 11.05 20.40
N ASP A 106 -9.81 11.30 19.37
CA ASP A 106 -9.51 10.92 17.99
C ASP A 106 -8.31 11.71 17.44
N THR A 107 -8.28 13.03 17.67
CA THR A 107 -7.14 13.86 17.28
C THR A 107 -5.87 13.47 18.05
N ALA A 108 -5.98 13.14 19.34
CA ALA A 108 -4.86 12.67 20.15
C ALA A 108 -4.32 11.31 19.66
N ALA A 109 -5.19 10.38 19.26
CA ALA A 109 -4.79 9.10 18.68
C ALA A 109 -4.08 9.28 17.32
N ARG A 110 -4.56 10.22 16.48
CA ARG A 110 -3.90 10.59 15.22
C ARG A 110 -2.51 11.18 15.45
N LEU A 111 -2.37 12.09 16.43
CA LEU A 111 -1.06 12.63 16.81
C LEU A 111 -0.11 11.51 17.24
N ALA A 112 -0.55 10.59 18.11
CA ALA A 112 0.26 9.44 18.53
C ALA A 112 0.68 8.57 17.33
N GLY A 113 -0.22 8.33 16.37
CA GLY A 113 0.09 7.61 15.14
C GLY A 113 1.14 8.31 14.27
N VAL A 114 1.09 9.64 14.15
CA VAL A 114 2.11 10.41 13.42
C VAL A 114 3.46 10.39 14.13
N LEU A 115 3.48 10.51 15.46
CA LEU A 115 4.71 10.40 16.24
C LEU A 115 5.36 9.04 16.01
N LEU A 116 4.56 7.96 16.01
CA LEU A 116 5.03 6.62 15.70
C LEU A 116 5.58 6.52 14.26
N TYR A 117 4.89 7.09 13.27
CA TYR A 117 5.35 7.13 11.87
C TYR A 117 6.69 7.88 11.72
N GLN A 118 6.91 8.95 12.50
CA GLN A 118 8.17 9.68 12.54
C GLN A 118 9.29 8.95 13.31
N GLY A 119 8.98 7.84 13.98
CA GLY A 119 9.93 7.07 14.81
C GLY A 119 10.04 7.53 16.26
N ARG A 120 9.22 8.49 16.70
CA ARG A 120 9.18 9.02 18.08
C ARG A 120 8.34 8.10 18.98
N ARG A 121 8.87 6.90 19.21
CA ARG A 121 8.18 5.78 19.86
C ARG A 121 7.78 6.06 21.30
N GLU A 122 8.69 6.58 22.13
CA GLU A 122 8.37 6.85 23.54
C GLU A 122 7.23 7.86 23.68
N GLU A 123 7.29 8.97 22.95
CA GLU A 123 6.23 9.98 22.95
C GLU A 123 4.88 9.43 22.45
N ALA A 124 4.90 8.60 21.40
CA ALA A 124 3.69 7.95 20.91
C ALA A 124 3.09 7.01 21.99
N HIS A 125 3.95 6.24 22.65
CA HIS A 125 3.56 5.28 23.67
C HIS A 125 2.91 5.96 24.88
N GLU A 126 3.50 7.05 25.39
CA GLU A 126 2.91 7.85 26.48
C GLU A 126 1.52 8.39 26.12
N ARG A 127 1.35 8.86 24.87
CA ARG A 127 0.06 9.38 24.39
C ARG A 127 -0.99 8.28 24.31
N TYR A 128 -0.64 7.10 23.79
CA TYR A 128 -1.57 5.96 23.78
C TYR A 128 -1.95 5.51 25.19
N ARG A 129 -0.98 5.46 26.12
CA ARG A 129 -1.25 5.12 27.53
C ARG A 129 -2.22 6.12 28.19
N ALA A 130 -2.03 7.42 27.92
CA ALA A 130 -2.93 8.46 28.43
C ALA A 130 -4.36 8.32 27.87
N LEU A 131 -4.51 7.95 26.60
CA LEU A 131 -5.82 7.67 25.99
C LEU A 131 -6.50 6.46 26.63
N ILE A 132 -5.75 5.38 26.86
CA ILE A 132 -6.26 4.17 27.51
C ILE A 132 -6.71 4.48 28.94
N ALA A 133 -5.90 5.21 29.71
CA ALA A 133 -6.23 5.63 31.08
C ALA A 133 -7.47 6.55 31.14
N ALA A 134 -7.70 7.36 30.10
CA ALA A 134 -8.87 8.21 29.97
C ALA A 134 -10.14 7.47 29.49
N GLY A 135 -10.08 6.14 29.32
CA GLY A 135 -11.22 5.33 28.87
C GLY A 135 -11.42 5.31 27.34
N ALA A 136 -10.50 5.86 26.56
CA ALA A 136 -10.54 5.89 25.10
C ALA A 136 -9.80 4.70 24.46
N ALA A 137 -9.90 3.51 25.06
CA ALA A 137 -9.25 2.26 24.63
C ALA A 137 -9.96 1.62 23.41
N THR A 138 -10.03 2.36 22.30
CA THR A 138 -10.56 1.86 21.03
C THR A 138 -9.58 0.89 20.35
N PRO A 139 -10.03 0.05 19.39
CA PRO A 139 -9.13 -0.85 18.67
C PRO A 139 -7.90 -0.17 18.03
N PRO A 140 -8.02 0.99 17.35
CA PRO A 140 -6.85 1.73 16.84
C PRO A 140 -5.89 2.20 17.92
N VAL A 141 -6.41 2.61 19.09
CA VAL A 141 -5.58 3.06 20.23
C VAL A 141 -4.80 1.89 20.83
N LEU A 142 -5.44 0.74 21.03
CA LEU A 142 -4.77 -0.45 21.58
C LEU A 142 -3.74 -1.04 20.62
N ALA A 143 -4.02 -1.03 19.31
CA ALA A 143 -3.06 -1.47 18.31
C ALA A 143 -1.88 -0.51 18.19
N GLY A 144 -2.13 0.81 18.24
CA GLY A 144 -1.09 1.83 18.30
C GLY A 144 -0.22 1.70 19.55
N PHE A 145 -0.84 1.45 20.72
CA PHE A 145 -0.14 1.15 21.97
C PHE A 145 0.80 -0.04 21.81
N ALA A 146 0.29 -1.18 21.33
CA ALA A 146 1.09 -2.38 21.14
C ALA A 146 2.27 -2.12 20.19
N GLY A 147 2.06 -1.39 19.09
CA GLY A 147 3.09 -1.07 18.11
C GLY A 147 4.11 0.01 18.53
N SER A 148 3.91 0.68 19.67
CA SER A 148 4.70 1.85 20.09
C SER A 148 5.87 1.55 21.04
N THR A 149 5.93 0.35 21.62
CA THR A 149 7.00 -0.11 22.53
C THR A 149 7.39 -1.54 22.19
N GLU A 150 8.39 -2.13 22.85
CA GLU A 150 8.56 -3.59 22.97
C GLU A 150 8.09 -4.05 24.37
N PHE A 151 7.73 -5.33 24.52
CA PHE A 151 7.24 -5.88 25.79
C PHE A 151 8.14 -6.99 26.33
N GLU A 152 8.66 -6.82 27.55
CA GLU A 152 9.39 -7.87 28.29
C GLU A 152 8.49 -8.67 29.24
N ALA A 153 7.33 -8.11 29.59
CA ALA A 153 6.32 -8.72 30.43
C ALA A 153 4.93 -8.45 29.86
N GLU A 154 3.97 -9.30 30.22
CA GLU A 154 2.61 -9.21 29.71
C GLU A 154 1.92 -7.91 30.15
N PRO A 155 1.54 -7.03 29.21
CA PRO A 155 0.86 -5.78 29.57
C PRO A 155 -0.60 -6.05 29.96
N PRO A 156 -1.16 -5.33 30.96
CA PRO A 156 -2.57 -5.48 31.32
C PRO A 156 -3.51 -5.17 30.14
N GLU A 157 -3.07 -4.34 29.19
CA GLU A 157 -3.79 -4.02 27.96
C GLU A 157 -4.03 -5.23 27.05
N LEU A 158 -3.23 -6.31 27.17
CA LEU A 158 -3.47 -7.54 26.42
C LEU A 158 -4.85 -8.12 26.75
N GLY A 159 -5.27 -8.09 28.02
CA GLY A 159 -6.61 -8.52 28.42
C GLY A 159 -7.72 -7.71 27.76
N SER A 160 -7.54 -6.39 27.64
CA SER A 160 -8.47 -5.50 26.93
C SER A 160 -8.52 -5.79 25.43
N ILE A 161 -7.36 -6.02 24.80
CA ILE A 161 -7.25 -6.41 23.39
C ILE A 161 -8.03 -7.70 23.12
N LEU A 162 -7.79 -8.74 23.90
CA LEU A 162 -8.43 -10.05 23.73
C LEU A 162 -9.94 -9.98 23.99
N LYS A 163 -10.35 -9.25 25.04
CA LYS A 163 -11.77 -9.05 25.36
C LYS A 163 -12.52 -8.36 24.24
N LEU A 164 -11.97 -7.26 23.70
CA LEU A 164 -12.57 -6.55 22.57
C LEU A 164 -12.58 -7.42 21.31
N ALA A 165 -11.48 -8.11 21.02
CA ALA A 165 -11.35 -8.99 19.85
C ALA A 165 -12.35 -10.15 19.87
N ALA A 166 -12.85 -10.56 21.04
CA ALA A 166 -13.88 -11.58 21.20
C ALA A 166 -15.32 -11.04 21.11
N GLN A 167 -15.54 -9.71 21.11
CA GLN A 167 -16.88 -9.15 21.13
C GLN A 167 -17.68 -9.50 19.86
N PRO A 168 -18.92 -9.99 20.00
CA PRO A 168 -19.85 -10.11 18.89
C PRO A 168 -20.13 -8.74 18.26
N GLY A 169 -20.21 -8.69 16.93
CA GLY A 169 -20.52 -7.44 16.20
C GLY A 169 -19.35 -6.48 15.99
N LEU A 170 -18.18 -6.71 16.59
CA LEU A 170 -16.97 -5.96 16.26
C LEU A 170 -16.61 -6.16 14.77
N GLY A 171 -16.35 -5.05 14.07
CA GLY A 171 -16.04 -5.06 12.64
C GLY A 171 -14.79 -5.87 12.30
N ALA A 172 -14.79 -6.49 11.12
CA ALA A 172 -13.68 -7.31 10.61
C ALA A 172 -12.31 -6.61 10.69
N ALA A 173 -12.24 -5.34 10.27
CA ALA A 173 -11.00 -4.57 10.27
C ALA A 173 -10.48 -4.31 11.69
N GLU A 174 -11.35 -4.00 12.64
CA GLU A 174 -11.00 -3.77 14.04
C GLU A 174 -10.56 -5.06 14.73
N ARG A 175 -11.28 -6.16 14.48
CA ARG A 175 -10.93 -7.49 15.00
C ARG A 175 -9.56 -7.94 14.50
N ARG A 176 -9.30 -7.77 13.20
CA ARG A 176 -7.99 -8.03 12.59
C ARG A 176 -6.92 -7.21 13.30
N MET A 177 -7.12 -5.90 13.42
CA MET A 177 -6.17 -4.99 14.05
C MET A 177 -5.80 -5.41 15.49
N LEU A 178 -6.78 -5.82 16.29
CA LEU A 178 -6.56 -6.30 17.66
C LEU A 178 -5.77 -7.61 17.69
N HIS A 179 -6.08 -8.56 16.81
CA HIS A 179 -5.30 -9.80 16.72
C HIS A 179 -3.85 -9.54 16.29
N PHE A 180 -3.60 -8.61 15.38
CA PHE A 180 -2.23 -8.21 15.03
C PHE A 180 -1.50 -7.54 16.19
N ALA A 181 -2.20 -6.77 17.03
CA ALA A 181 -1.64 -6.21 18.26
C ALA A 181 -1.27 -7.32 19.26
N ALA A 182 -2.14 -8.31 19.45
CA ALA A 182 -1.89 -9.46 20.32
C ALA A 182 -0.74 -10.34 19.80
N ALA A 183 -0.67 -10.60 18.49
CA ALA A 183 0.43 -11.33 17.86
C ALA A 183 1.77 -10.63 18.10
N LYS A 184 1.80 -9.29 17.96
CA LYS A 184 2.98 -8.49 18.26
C LYS A 184 3.40 -8.65 19.72
N ILE A 185 2.48 -8.53 20.67
CA ILE A 185 2.79 -8.72 22.10
C ILE A 185 3.31 -10.13 22.36
N ALA A 186 2.68 -11.16 21.80
CA ALA A 186 3.11 -12.55 21.94
C ALA A 186 4.53 -12.78 21.40
N ARG A 187 4.87 -12.15 20.26
CA ARG A 187 6.20 -12.20 19.67
C ARG A 187 7.27 -11.64 20.61
N ASP A 188 7.04 -10.46 21.18
CA ASP A 188 8.03 -9.82 22.05
C ASP A 188 8.25 -10.63 23.35
N LEU A 189 7.19 -11.30 23.82
CA LEU A 189 7.24 -12.22 24.95
C LEU A 189 7.81 -13.61 24.61
N GLY A 190 8.23 -13.84 23.36
CA GLY A 190 8.80 -15.11 22.92
C GLY A 190 7.79 -16.27 22.94
N ARG A 191 6.51 -16.02 22.61
CA ARG A 191 5.41 -17.01 22.60
C ARG A 191 4.98 -17.35 21.16
N PRO A 192 5.75 -18.18 20.42
CA PRO A 192 5.52 -18.40 18.99
C PRO A 192 4.18 -19.06 18.66
N ASP A 193 3.66 -19.94 19.53
CA ASP A 193 2.35 -20.56 19.30
C ASP A 193 1.22 -19.52 19.33
N ALA A 194 1.18 -18.70 20.39
CA ALA A 194 0.19 -17.63 20.53
C ALA A 194 0.35 -16.54 19.46
N GLU A 195 1.58 -16.21 19.08
CA GLU A 195 1.88 -15.29 17.97
C GLU A 195 1.22 -15.78 16.67
N PHE A 196 1.43 -17.04 16.30
CA PHE A 196 0.87 -17.60 15.08
C PHE A 196 -0.66 -17.70 15.13
N GLU A 197 -1.23 -18.13 16.25
CA GLU A 197 -2.68 -18.22 16.44
C GLU A 197 -3.35 -16.87 16.25
N HIS A 198 -2.75 -15.80 16.77
CA HIS A 198 -3.26 -14.45 16.57
C HIS A 198 -3.10 -13.96 15.13
N TYR A 199 -2.00 -14.28 14.43
CA TYR A 199 -1.92 -14.01 12.98
C TYR A 199 -3.03 -14.73 12.22
N ALA A 200 -3.25 -16.02 12.49
CA ALA A 200 -4.29 -16.81 11.85
C ALA A 200 -5.69 -16.26 12.14
N ALA A 201 -6.01 -15.93 13.40
CA ALA A 201 -7.29 -15.34 13.78
C ALA A 201 -7.51 -13.96 13.13
N GLY A 202 -6.47 -13.12 13.08
CA GLY A 202 -6.54 -11.82 12.42
C GLY A 202 -6.78 -11.93 10.91
N LYS A 203 -6.14 -12.89 10.25
CA LYS A 203 -6.34 -13.15 8.81
C LYS A 203 -7.68 -13.79 8.49
N ALA A 204 -8.14 -14.72 9.32
CA ALA A 204 -9.49 -15.30 9.20
C ALA A 204 -10.60 -14.26 9.39
N ALA A 205 -10.35 -13.19 10.16
CA ALA A 205 -11.30 -12.09 10.36
C ALA A 205 -11.47 -11.18 9.13
N GLN A 206 -10.68 -11.34 8.05
CA GLN A 206 -10.87 -10.56 6.83
C GLN A 206 -12.27 -10.76 6.25
N ALA A 207 -12.97 -9.66 5.97
CA ALA A 207 -14.35 -9.68 5.52
C ALA A 207 -14.48 -10.22 4.09
N ARG A 208 -13.46 -9.99 3.26
CA ARG A 208 -13.47 -10.32 1.85
C ARG A 208 -12.81 -11.68 1.61
N GLY A 209 -13.53 -12.58 0.95
CA GLY A 209 -12.95 -13.80 0.40
C GLY A 209 -12.20 -13.54 -0.91
N PHE A 210 -11.45 -14.54 -1.36
CA PHE A 210 -10.73 -14.49 -2.64
C PHE A 210 -10.94 -15.80 -3.39
N ASP A 211 -11.41 -15.73 -4.64
CA ASP A 211 -11.58 -16.90 -5.50
C ASP A 211 -10.35 -17.05 -6.41
N VAL A 212 -9.45 -17.93 -6.00
CA VAL A 212 -8.21 -18.21 -6.74
C VAL A 212 -8.49 -18.81 -8.12
N SER A 213 -9.57 -19.59 -8.26
CA SER A 213 -9.94 -20.20 -9.54
C SER A 213 -10.39 -19.14 -10.54
N ALA A 214 -11.18 -18.15 -10.10
CA ALA A 214 -11.53 -17.02 -10.95
C ALA A 214 -10.32 -16.14 -11.28
N PHE A 215 -9.41 -15.92 -10.33
CA PHE A 215 -8.15 -15.21 -10.60
C PHE A 215 -7.29 -15.95 -11.63
N ALA A 216 -7.18 -17.28 -11.55
CA ALA A 216 -6.46 -18.11 -12.51
C ALA A 216 -7.08 -18.01 -13.92
N ARG A 217 -8.42 -18.13 -14.04
CA ARG A 217 -9.11 -17.96 -15.33
C ARG A 217 -8.89 -16.57 -15.93
N TRP A 218 -8.91 -15.52 -15.10
CA TRP A 218 -8.60 -14.16 -15.54
C TRP A 218 -7.16 -14.06 -16.05
N ALA A 219 -6.19 -14.64 -15.32
CA ALA A 219 -4.79 -14.64 -15.73
C ALA A 219 -4.59 -15.39 -17.05
N ASP A 220 -5.25 -16.54 -17.23
CA ASP A 220 -5.23 -17.31 -18.47
C ASP A 220 -5.82 -16.54 -19.65
N ALA A 221 -6.98 -15.91 -19.47
CA ALA A 221 -7.60 -15.06 -20.49
C ALA A 221 -6.68 -13.89 -20.88
N LEU A 222 -6.00 -13.29 -19.90
CA LEU A 222 -5.04 -12.21 -20.13
C LEU A 222 -3.82 -12.69 -20.91
N LYS A 223 -3.24 -13.84 -20.55
CA LYS A 223 -2.12 -14.45 -21.28
C LYS A 223 -2.49 -14.76 -22.74
N GLN A 224 -3.68 -15.32 -22.97
CA GLN A 224 -4.18 -15.63 -24.31
C GLN A 224 -4.41 -14.37 -25.16
N ALA A 225 -4.85 -13.26 -24.54
CA ALA A 225 -5.10 -12.00 -25.23
C ALA A 225 -3.82 -11.18 -25.49
N THR A 226 -2.69 -11.55 -24.87
CA THR A 226 -1.41 -10.82 -24.95
C THR A 226 -0.24 -11.69 -25.43
N PRO A 227 -0.35 -12.40 -26.57
CA PRO A 227 0.77 -13.12 -27.17
C PRO A 227 1.82 -12.13 -27.72
N PRO A 228 3.04 -12.58 -28.10
CA PRO A 228 4.04 -11.70 -28.72
C PRO A 228 3.51 -10.89 -29.92
N ALA A 229 2.61 -11.49 -30.72
CA ALA A 229 1.96 -10.83 -31.85
C ALA A 229 1.11 -9.61 -31.44
N PHE A 230 0.53 -9.60 -30.23
CA PHE A 230 -0.23 -8.47 -29.72
C PHE A 230 0.64 -7.21 -29.59
N PHE A 231 1.86 -7.37 -29.06
CA PHE A 231 2.82 -6.28 -28.87
C PHE A 231 3.47 -5.87 -30.19
N ALA A 232 3.85 -6.83 -31.04
CA ALA A 232 4.44 -6.54 -32.35
C ALA A 232 3.52 -5.70 -33.23
N ALA A 233 2.22 -6.04 -33.26
CA ALA A 233 1.20 -5.29 -34.01
C ALA A 233 0.87 -3.91 -33.43
N ARG A 234 1.40 -3.56 -32.25
CA ARG A 234 1.12 -2.31 -31.53
C ARG A 234 2.40 -1.62 -31.06
N SER A 235 3.50 -1.82 -31.78
CA SER A 235 4.81 -1.28 -31.42
C SER A 235 4.88 0.25 -31.42
N ASP A 236 3.93 0.92 -32.08
CA ASP A 236 3.82 2.39 -32.16
C ASP A 236 2.73 2.99 -31.25
N PHE A 237 2.15 2.21 -30.32
CA PHE A 237 1.06 2.65 -29.43
C PHE A 237 1.56 3.42 -28.20
N GLY A 238 2.84 3.29 -27.86
CA GLY A 238 3.41 3.86 -26.64
C GLY A 238 3.99 5.26 -26.80
N VAL A 239 4.30 5.88 -25.65
CA VAL A 239 5.13 7.08 -25.57
C VAL A 239 6.60 6.62 -25.46
N PRO A 240 7.53 7.13 -26.29
CA PRO A 240 8.93 6.68 -26.31
C PRO A 240 9.76 7.28 -25.15
N SER A 241 9.24 7.21 -23.93
CA SER A 241 9.89 7.70 -22.71
C SER A 241 10.53 6.57 -21.92
N GLY A 242 11.83 6.70 -21.63
CA GLY A 242 12.54 5.83 -20.69
C GLY A 242 12.54 6.35 -19.25
N ARG A 243 11.82 7.45 -18.98
CA ARG A 243 11.81 8.11 -17.66
C ARG A 243 11.36 7.18 -16.52
N PRO A 244 10.30 6.34 -16.68
CA PRO A 244 9.83 5.48 -15.59
C PRO A 244 10.75 4.27 -15.33
N ILE A 245 10.86 3.89 -14.06
CA ILE A 245 11.40 2.62 -13.57
C ILE A 245 10.27 1.94 -12.79
N PHE A 246 9.69 0.87 -13.33
CA PHE A 246 8.63 0.14 -12.66
C PHE A 246 9.24 -0.95 -11.78
N ILE A 247 8.90 -0.92 -10.49
CA ILE A 247 9.35 -1.92 -9.50
C ILE A 247 8.12 -2.69 -9.03
N PHE A 248 8.06 -3.98 -9.35
CA PHE A 248 6.89 -4.82 -9.12
C PHE A 248 7.27 -6.22 -8.63
N GLY A 249 6.28 -6.97 -8.17
CA GLY A 249 6.44 -8.31 -7.60
C GLY A 249 5.36 -8.59 -6.57
N MET A 250 5.52 -9.65 -5.78
CA MET A 250 4.64 -9.86 -4.64
C MET A 250 4.84 -8.78 -3.57
N PRO A 251 3.80 -8.37 -2.83
CA PRO A 251 4.00 -7.64 -1.59
C PRO A 251 5.02 -8.39 -0.73
N ARG A 252 5.85 -7.63 0.00
CA ARG A 252 6.87 -8.19 0.92
C ARG A 252 8.02 -8.96 0.24
N SER A 253 8.15 -8.91 -1.09
CA SER A 253 9.28 -9.49 -1.83
C SER A 253 10.54 -8.61 -1.89
N GLY A 254 10.51 -7.40 -1.31
CA GLY A 254 11.65 -6.47 -1.31
C GLY A 254 11.54 -5.27 -2.25
N THR A 255 10.39 -5.06 -2.89
CA THR A 255 10.14 -3.90 -3.77
C THR A 255 10.46 -2.55 -3.12
N THR A 256 10.10 -2.36 -1.84
CA THR A 256 10.42 -1.12 -1.10
C THR A 256 11.93 -0.92 -0.89
N LEU A 257 12.69 -2.00 -0.68
CA LEU A 257 14.15 -1.91 -0.54
C LEU A 257 14.79 -1.46 -1.86
N ILE A 258 14.36 -2.06 -2.97
CA ILE A 258 14.82 -1.68 -4.31
C ILE A 258 14.53 -0.20 -4.59
N GLU A 259 13.32 0.27 -4.28
CA GLU A 259 12.97 1.68 -4.46
C GLU A 259 13.82 2.61 -3.60
N GLN A 260 14.10 2.26 -2.35
CA GLN A 260 14.96 3.09 -1.50
C GLN A 260 16.40 3.17 -2.02
N ILE A 261 16.96 2.05 -2.44
CA ILE A 261 18.30 2.00 -3.03
C ILE A 261 18.34 2.93 -4.24
N LEU A 262 17.44 2.73 -5.22
CA LEU A 262 17.41 3.55 -6.43
C LEU A 262 17.10 5.01 -6.11
N GLY A 263 16.22 5.28 -5.16
CA GLY A 263 15.85 6.61 -4.70
C GLY A 263 16.95 7.37 -3.96
N ALA A 264 18.06 6.72 -3.61
CA ALA A 264 19.27 7.37 -3.11
C ALA A 264 20.12 7.99 -4.23
N HIS A 265 19.90 7.58 -5.49
CA HIS A 265 20.58 8.15 -6.66
C HIS A 265 20.11 9.61 -6.90
N PRO A 266 21.01 10.55 -7.24
CA PRO A 266 20.68 11.97 -7.44
C PRO A 266 19.64 12.20 -8.56
N ASP A 267 19.72 11.37 -9.60
CA ASP A 267 18.89 11.48 -10.80
C ASP A 267 17.56 10.70 -10.72
N VAL A 268 17.27 10.09 -9.57
CA VAL A 268 16.07 9.28 -9.36
C VAL A 268 15.14 9.95 -8.35
N HIS A 269 13.88 10.12 -8.73
CA HIS A 269 12.83 10.49 -7.80
C HIS A 269 11.99 9.25 -7.43
N PRO A 270 11.92 8.88 -6.15
CA PRO A 270 11.06 7.80 -5.70
C PRO A 270 9.61 8.26 -5.58
N ALA A 271 8.75 7.90 -6.52
CA ALA A 271 7.35 8.33 -6.52
C ALA A 271 6.44 7.42 -5.67
N GLY A 272 6.95 6.32 -5.14
CA GLY A 272 6.20 5.38 -4.31
C GLY A 272 5.19 4.57 -5.12
N GLU A 273 4.07 4.24 -4.48
CA GLU A 273 2.98 3.46 -5.07
C GLU A 273 2.03 4.35 -5.87
N LEU A 274 2.11 4.29 -7.21
CA LEU A 274 1.22 5.02 -8.10
C LEU A 274 0.11 4.08 -8.62
N PRO A 275 -1.14 4.19 -8.13
CA PRO A 275 -2.25 3.33 -8.58
C PRO A 275 -2.79 3.74 -9.96
N PHE A 276 -1.99 4.40 -10.80
CA PHE A 276 -2.42 5.01 -12.06
C PHE A 276 -2.99 3.97 -13.02
N PHE A 277 -2.24 2.91 -13.30
CA PHE A 277 -2.66 1.88 -14.25
C PHE A 277 -3.84 1.06 -13.74
N ALA A 278 -3.86 0.71 -12.45
CA ALA A 278 -5.01 0.07 -11.83
C ALA A 278 -6.29 0.93 -11.98
N ARG A 279 -6.19 2.25 -11.74
CA ARG A 279 -7.30 3.19 -11.95
C ARG A 279 -7.71 3.31 -13.41
N ALA A 280 -6.75 3.32 -14.34
CA ALA A 280 -7.02 3.39 -15.77
C ALA A 280 -7.77 2.14 -16.27
N VAL A 281 -7.33 0.95 -15.83
CA VAL A 281 -7.99 -0.33 -16.12
C VAL A 281 -9.40 -0.34 -15.55
N ALA A 282 -9.57 0.04 -14.28
CA ALA A 282 -10.89 0.12 -13.65
C ALA A 282 -11.82 1.12 -14.36
N ALA A 283 -11.32 2.30 -14.74
CA ALA A 283 -12.08 3.33 -15.46
C ALA A 283 -12.50 2.88 -16.87
N ALA A 284 -11.73 1.99 -17.49
CA ALA A 284 -12.07 1.37 -18.77
C ALA A 284 -13.10 0.23 -18.63
N GLY A 285 -13.57 -0.08 -17.41
CA GLY A 285 -14.44 -1.22 -17.14
C GLY A 285 -13.75 -2.57 -17.36
N LEU A 286 -12.42 -2.57 -17.35
CA LEU A 286 -11.63 -3.79 -17.46
C LEU A 286 -11.47 -4.45 -16.09
N PRO A 287 -11.43 -5.79 -16.02
CA PRO A 287 -11.15 -6.48 -14.78
C PRO A 287 -9.68 -6.30 -14.42
N ASP A 288 -9.44 -5.76 -13.23
CA ASP A 288 -8.11 -5.39 -12.73
C ASP A 288 -7.35 -6.55 -12.07
N GLY A 289 -7.95 -7.74 -11.97
CA GLY A 289 -7.38 -8.91 -11.32
C GLY A 289 -7.33 -8.82 -9.79
N HIS A 290 -7.65 -7.67 -9.19
CA HIS A 290 -7.62 -7.47 -7.74
C HIS A 290 -8.81 -8.12 -7.03
N ALA A 291 -9.94 -8.22 -7.72
CA ALA A 291 -11.17 -8.68 -7.09
C ALA A 291 -11.22 -10.19 -6.85
N GLY A 292 -10.36 -10.97 -7.53
CA GLY A 292 -10.39 -12.42 -7.51
C GLY A 292 -11.72 -13.00 -8.01
N ALA A 293 -12.56 -12.25 -8.74
CA ALA A 293 -13.84 -12.73 -9.24
C ALA A 293 -14.25 -12.01 -10.52
N GLY A 294 -14.51 -12.80 -11.57
CA GLY A 294 -15.17 -12.38 -12.81
C GLY A 294 -14.34 -11.53 -13.78
N GLY A 295 -14.90 -11.33 -14.98
CA GLY A 295 -14.40 -10.40 -15.97
C GLY A 295 -13.45 -11.01 -17.02
N GLU A 296 -13.17 -12.31 -16.97
CA GLU A 296 -12.38 -13.01 -17.99
C GLU A 296 -12.91 -12.76 -19.42
N GLY A 297 -14.24 -12.71 -19.60
CA GLY A 297 -14.88 -12.40 -20.88
C GLY A 297 -14.81 -10.93 -21.31
N LEU A 298 -14.34 -10.03 -20.45
CA LEU A 298 -14.12 -8.61 -20.74
C LEU A 298 -12.68 -8.30 -21.13
N VAL A 299 -11.72 -9.17 -20.76
CA VAL A 299 -10.29 -9.01 -21.07
C VAL A 299 -10.11 -8.78 -22.58
N GLY A 300 -10.56 -9.71 -23.42
CA GLY A 300 -10.42 -9.58 -24.86
C GLY A 300 -11.06 -8.31 -25.45
N ARG A 301 -12.24 -7.91 -24.93
CA ARG A 301 -12.96 -6.72 -25.41
C ARG A 301 -12.24 -5.42 -25.07
N GLY A 302 -11.79 -5.25 -23.83
CA GLY A 302 -11.12 -4.00 -23.46
C GLY A 302 -9.67 -3.91 -23.98
N LEU A 303 -8.99 -5.04 -24.22
CA LEU A 303 -7.72 -5.01 -24.97
C LEU A 303 -7.93 -4.59 -26.43
N ALA A 304 -9.02 -5.03 -27.07
CA ALA A 304 -9.36 -4.60 -28.43
C ALA A 304 -9.73 -3.11 -28.51
N ALA A 305 -10.36 -2.56 -27.45
CA ALA A 305 -10.74 -1.16 -27.37
C ALA A 305 -9.55 -0.19 -27.16
N LEU A 306 -8.38 -0.71 -26.75
CA LEU A 306 -7.20 0.10 -26.51
C LEU A 306 -6.45 0.40 -27.82
N GLY A 307 -6.85 1.48 -28.48
CA GLY A 307 -6.17 2.02 -29.66
C GLY A 307 -4.90 2.80 -29.36
N ARG A 308 -4.20 3.22 -30.42
CA ARG A 308 -3.00 4.05 -30.37
C ARG A 308 -3.23 5.36 -29.62
N GLU A 309 -4.27 6.11 -29.95
CA GLU A 309 -4.57 7.40 -29.32
C GLU A 309 -4.80 7.27 -27.81
N GLN A 310 -5.59 6.27 -27.39
CA GLN A 310 -5.81 5.98 -25.96
C GLN A 310 -4.50 5.65 -25.23
N SER A 311 -3.65 4.81 -25.84
CA SER A 311 -2.38 4.38 -25.24
C SER A 311 -1.41 5.56 -25.06
N VAL A 312 -1.28 6.42 -26.07
CA VAL A 312 -0.49 7.65 -26.00
C VAL A 312 -1.05 8.60 -24.92
N ARG A 313 -2.37 8.83 -24.91
CA ARG A 313 -3.01 9.69 -23.90
C ARG A 313 -2.79 9.19 -22.48
N LEU A 314 -2.83 7.87 -22.25
CA LEU A 314 -2.52 7.27 -20.96
C LEU A 314 -1.07 7.55 -20.54
N GLY A 315 -0.11 7.38 -21.45
CA GLY A 315 1.30 7.66 -21.19
C GLY A 315 1.58 9.13 -20.88
N GLU A 316 0.99 10.05 -21.65
CA GLU A 316 1.10 11.49 -21.42
C GLU A 316 0.47 11.90 -20.08
N ALA A 317 -0.72 11.37 -19.75
CA ALA A 317 -1.38 11.64 -18.48
C ALA A 317 -0.58 11.11 -17.28
N TYR A 318 0.04 9.93 -17.41
CA TYR A 318 0.95 9.39 -16.39
C TYR A 318 2.13 10.32 -16.16
N LEU A 319 2.83 10.73 -17.23
CA LEU A 319 4.00 11.61 -17.14
C LEU A 319 3.64 13.00 -16.59
N ALA A 320 2.49 13.56 -16.98
CA ALA A 320 2.00 14.84 -16.48
C ALA A 320 1.63 14.81 -14.99
N GLY A 321 1.27 13.63 -14.46
CA GLY A 321 1.01 13.43 -13.03
C GLY A 321 2.28 13.47 -12.16
N ILE A 322 3.46 13.31 -12.75
CA ILE A 322 4.74 13.31 -12.03
C ILE A 322 5.24 14.75 -11.88
N ARG A 323 5.25 15.25 -10.64
CA ARG A 323 5.66 16.63 -10.31
C ARG A 323 7.17 16.85 -10.26
N SER A 324 7.96 15.80 -10.12
CA SER A 324 9.42 15.90 -10.08
C SER A 324 9.98 16.22 -11.46
N ALA A 325 11.11 16.93 -11.52
CA ALA A 325 11.89 17.16 -12.74
C ALA A 325 12.98 16.09 -12.96
N ALA A 326 13.13 15.13 -12.03
CA ALA A 326 14.18 14.11 -12.13
C ALA A 326 14.09 13.31 -13.44
N PRO A 327 15.23 12.97 -14.05
CA PRO A 327 15.28 12.26 -15.33
C PRO A 327 14.85 10.79 -15.22
N ARG A 328 14.90 10.19 -14.02
CA ARG A 328 14.32 8.87 -13.74
C ARG A 328 13.33 8.94 -12.58
N ILE A 329 12.25 8.18 -12.67
CA ILE A 329 11.19 8.13 -11.66
C ILE A 329 10.90 6.68 -11.33
N THR A 330 10.96 6.29 -10.06
CA THR A 330 10.46 4.95 -9.68
C THR A 330 8.96 4.99 -9.46
N ASP A 331 8.28 3.99 -9.99
CA ASP A 331 6.91 3.63 -9.65
C ASP A 331 6.96 2.23 -9.06
N LYS A 332 6.94 2.19 -7.73
CA LYS A 332 6.99 0.97 -6.96
C LYS A 332 5.58 0.66 -6.54
N LEU A 333 4.89 -0.17 -7.31
CA LEU A 333 3.62 -0.77 -6.91
C LEU A 333 3.72 -2.27 -7.16
N PRO A 334 3.78 -3.12 -6.10
CA PRO A 334 4.01 -4.56 -6.27
C PRO A 334 3.08 -5.16 -7.33
N HIS A 335 1.79 -4.83 -7.26
CA HIS A 335 0.76 -5.37 -8.15
C HIS A 335 0.76 -4.82 -9.58
N ASN A 336 1.69 -3.94 -9.96
CA ASN A 336 1.87 -3.60 -11.38
C ASN A 336 2.14 -4.85 -12.24
N PHE A 337 2.54 -5.98 -11.64
CA PHE A 337 2.61 -7.30 -12.31
C PHE A 337 1.30 -7.72 -13.00
N LEU A 338 0.13 -7.26 -12.51
CA LEU A 338 -1.19 -7.53 -13.11
C LEU A 338 -1.43 -6.71 -14.39
N HIS A 339 -0.65 -5.65 -14.61
CA HIS A 339 -0.87 -4.65 -15.66
C HIS A 339 0.34 -4.46 -16.58
N LEU A 340 1.35 -5.35 -16.52
CA LEU A 340 2.56 -5.20 -17.33
C LEU A 340 2.29 -5.19 -18.83
N TRP A 341 1.25 -5.88 -19.29
CA TRP A 341 0.81 -5.82 -20.69
C TRP A 341 0.49 -4.38 -21.14
N LEU A 342 -0.16 -3.60 -20.28
CA LEU A 342 -0.53 -2.20 -20.56
C LEU A 342 0.68 -1.29 -20.36
N ILE A 343 1.42 -1.49 -19.28
CA ILE A 343 2.59 -0.66 -18.95
C ILE A 343 3.66 -0.79 -20.03
N ALA A 344 3.95 -2.01 -20.51
CA ALA A 344 4.94 -2.24 -21.56
C ALA A 344 4.50 -1.68 -22.91
N LEU A 345 3.18 -1.69 -23.19
CA LEU A 345 2.61 -1.08 -24.38
C LEU A 345 2.73 0.45 -24.34
N VAL A 346 2.42 1.07 -23.19
CA VAL A 346 2.46 2.53 -23.01
C VAL A 346 3.88 3.06 -22.90
N PHE A 347 4.80 2.31 -22.27
CA PHE A 347 6.18 2.71 -22.04
C PHE A 347 7.18 1.63 -22.52
N PRO A 348 7.35 1.47 -23.84
CA PRO A 348 8.24 0.46 -24.42
C PRO A 348 9.74 0.72 -24.17
N ARG A 349 10.10 1.87 -23.60
CA ARG A 349 11.49 2.24 -23.24
C ARG A 349 11.74 2.34 -21.74
N ALA A 350 10.72 2.05 -20.90
CA ALA A 350 10.90 2.06 -19.45
C ALA A 350 11.78 0.91 -18.97
N THR A 351 12.25 1.00 -17.72
CA THR A 351 12.99 -0.08 -17.06
C THR A 351 12.06 -0.87 -16.15
N PHE A 352 12.06 -2.20 -16.29
CA PHE A 352 11.20 -3.09 -15.51
C PHE A 352 12.07 -3.90 -14.54
N ILE A 353 11.80 -3.77 -13.24
CA ILE A 353 12.51 -4.48 -12.17
C ILE A 353 11.50 -5.35 -11.41
N HIS A 354 11.73 -6.66 -11.46
CA HIS A 354 10.93 -7.66 -10.77
C HIS A 354 11.60 -8.09 -9.48
N ALA A 355 11.02 -7.72 -8.34
CA ALA A 355 11.49 -8.12 -7.03
C ALA A 355 11.03 -9.55 -6.70
N VAL A 356 11.99 -10.45 -6.58
CA VAL A 356 11.79 -11.87 -6.25
C VAL A 356 12.44 -12.17 -4.91
N ARG A 357 11.76 -12.99 -4.12
CA ARG A 357 12.21 -13.49 -2.82
C ARG A 357 11.72 -14.92 -2.68
N ASP A 358 12.35 -15.71 -1.81
CA ASP A 358 11.88 -17.03 -1.43
C ASP A 358 10.34 -17.07 -1.27
N PRO A 359 9.63 -18.01 -1.93
CA PRO A 359 8.18 -18.09 -1.91
C PRO A 359 7.59 -18.23 -0.51
N VAL A 360 8.18 -19.08 0.33
CA VAL A 360 7.70 -19.31 1.71
C VAL A 360 7.90 -18.05 2.54
N ALA A 361 9.08 -17.45 2.50
CA ALA A 361 9.37 -16.21 3.23
C ALA A 361 8.48 -15.05 2.79
N THR A 362 8.16 -14.98 1.48
CA THR A 362 7.25 -13.97 0.93
C THR A 362 5.82 -14.18 1.43
N CYS A 363 5.27 -15.39 1.26
CA CYS A 363 3.91 -15.71 1.71
C CYS A 363 3.78 -15.59 3.23
N PHE A 364 4.73 -16.11 4.00
CA PHE A 364 4.73 -15.96 5.45
C PHE A 364 4.76 -14.49 5.87
N SER A 365 5.56 -13.64 5.19
CA SER A 365 5.56 -12.21 5.50
C SER A 365 4.24 -11.53 5.13
N CYS A 366 3.56 -11.94 4.06
CA CYS A 366 2.21 -11.47 3.72
C CYS A 366 1.15 -11.91 4.75
N PHE A 367 1.27 -13.15 5.24
CA PHE A 367 0.38 -13.72 6.24
C PHE A 367 0.53 -13.05 7.62
N THR A 368 1.76 -12.67 7.99
CA THR A 368 2.07 -12.03 9.28
C THR A 368 2.07 -10.49 9.22
N THR A 369 1.60 -9.90 8.12
CA THR A 369 1.43 -8.44 7.97
C THR A 369 -0.04 -8.11 7.73
N ASP A 370 -0.57 -7.09 8.42
CA ASP A 370 -1.91 -6.56 8.11
C ASP A 370 -1.84 -5.74 6.81
N LEU A 371 -2.13 -6.40 5.70
CA LEU A 371 -2.20 -5.80 4.37
C LEU A 371 -3.62 -5.31 4.00
N GLY A 372 -4.60 -5.50 4.88
CA GLY A 372 -6.00 -5.13 4.63
C GLY A 372 -6.72 -5.95 3.55
N ASP A 373 -7.98 -5.61 3.31
CA ASP A 373 -8.89 -6.41 2.48
C ASP A 373 -8.67 -6.29 0.97
N TRP A 374 -7.86 -5.32 0.52
CA TRP A 374 -7.40 -5.28 -0.86
C TRP A 374 -6.45 -6.45 -1.20
N HIS A 375 -5.84 -7.05 -0.16
CA HIS A 375 -5.00 -8.24 -0.24
C HIS A 375 -5.73 -9.47 0.35
N ALA A 376 -7.01 -9.65 -0.01
CA ALA A 376 -7.87 -10.72 0.50
C ALA A 376 -7.31 -12.13 0.27
N TYR A 377 -6.42 -12.32 -0.71
CA TYR A 377 -5.71 -13.58 -0.94
C TYR A 377 -4.76 -13.98 0.21
N THR A 378 -4.50 -13.10 1.18
CA THR A 378 -3.63 -13.37 2.34
C THR A 378 -4.39 -13.91 3.56
N ARG A 379 -5.69 -14.15 3.43
CA ARG A 379 -6.62 -14.52 4.52
C ARG A 379 -6.34 -15.89 5.15
N ASP A 380 -5.75 -16.79 4.38
CA ASP A 380 -5.36 -18.12 4.83
C ASP A 380 -4.17 -18.62 3.99
N LEU A 381 -3.46 -19.61 4.53
CA LEU A 381 -2.24 -20.14 3.92
C LEU A 381 -2.51 -20.86 2.58
N PRO A 382 -3.56 -21.70 2.42
CA PRO A 382 -3.85 -22.34 1.13
C PRO A 382 -4.13 -21.34 0.01
N THR A 383 -5.02 -20.37 0.24
CA THR A 383 -5.38 -19.32 -0.73
C THR A 383 -4.14 -18.53 -1.13
N LEU A 384 -3.29 -18.18 -0.16
CA LEU A 384 -2.08 -17.42 -0.40
C LEU A 384 -1.05 -18.19 -1.24
N GLY A 385 -0.84 -19.48 -0.96
CA GLY A 385 0.04 -20.34 -1.75
C GLY A 385 -0.46 -20.49 -3.20
N ALA A 386 -1.76 -20.76 -3.37
CA ALA A 386 -2.37 -20.91 -4.68
C ALA A 386 -2.35 -19.59 -5.49
N TYR A 387 -2.59 -18.44 -4.85
CA TYR A 387 -2.40 -17.12 -5.47
C TYR A 387 -0.95 -16.91 -5.93
N TYR A 388 0.03 -17.27 -5.10
CA TYR A 388 1.45 -17.13 -5.44
C TYR A 388 1.83 -17.94 -6.68
N ARG A 389 1.26 -19.14 -6.86
CA ARG A 389 1.46 -19.96 -8.08
C ARG A 389 0.94 -19.26 -9.33
N VAL A 390 -0.28 -18.71 -9.29
CA VAL A 390 -0.84 -17.95 -10.42
C VAL A 390 0.03 -16.71 -10.72
N TYR A 391 0.50 -16.02 -9.69
CA TYR A 391 1.46 -14.92 -9.85
C TYR A 391 2.76 -15.35 -10.55
N ARG A 392 3.36 -16.48 -10.16
CA ARG A 392 4.61 -16.97 -10.77
C ARG A 392 4.41 -17.38 -12.22
N ASP A 393 3.32 -18.07 -12.52
CA ASP A 393 2.96 -18.44 -13.89
C ASP A 393 2.71 -17.20 -14.77
N LEU A 394 2.01 -16.20 -14.25
CA LEU A 394 1.79 -14.93 -14.95
C LEU A 394 3.12 -14.19 -15.21
N MET A 395 4.03 -14.15 -14.24
CA MET A 395 5.37 -13.55 -14.41
C MET A 395 6.24 -14.31 -15.42
N ALA A 396 6.14 -15.63 -15.48
CA ALA A 396 6.82 -16.44 -16.50
C ALA A 396 6.32 -16.10 -17.91
N HIS A 397 5.01 -15.90 -18.08
CA HIS A 397 4.46 -15.42 -19.35
C HIS A 397 5.00 -14.02 -19.71
N TRP A 398 4.99 -13.07 -18.78
CA TRP A 398 5.50 -11.72 -19.02
C TRP A 398 6.96 -11.68 -19.44
N THR A 399 7.81 -12.46 -18.77
CA THR A 399 9.23 -12.57 -19.13
C THR A 399 9.42 -13.05 -20.57
N ARG A 400 8.51 -13.88 -21.10
CA ARG A 400 8.57 -14.42 -22.45
C ARG A 400 8.02 -13.47 -23.53
N VAL A 401 6.95 -12.72 -23.23
CA VAL A 401 6.18 -12.03 -24.29
C VAL A 401 6.32 -10.52 -24.34
N LEU A 402 6.76 -9.87 -23.24
CA LEU A 402 6.85 -8.41 -23.22
C LEU A 402 8.00 -7.91 -24.11
N PRO A 403 7.81 -6.78 -24.83
CA PRO A 403 8.87 -6.18 -25.63
C PRO A 403 9.94 -5.46 -24.78
N VAL A 404 9.69 -5.31 -23.47
CA VAL A 404 10.58 -4.66 -22.51
C VAL A 404 11.25 -5.75 -21.66
N PRO A 405 12.60 -5.84 -21.63
CA PRO A 405 13.30 -6.79 -20.77
C PRO A 405 12.99 -6.55 -19.30
N ILE A 406 12.79 -7.65 -18.55
CA ILE A 406 12.57 -7.62 -17.10
C ILE A 406 13.88 -7.97 -16.41
N VAL A 407 14.32 -7.10 -15.49
CA VAL A 407 15.44 -7.37 -14.60
C VAL A 407 14.91 -8.07 -13.34
N GLU A 408 15.14 -9.39 -13.24
CA GLU A 408 14.81 -10.15 -12.03
C GLU A 408 15.84 -9.89 -10.92
N MET A 409 15.40 -9.28 -9.83
CA MET A 409 16.21 -8.95 -8.65
C MET A 409 15.83 -9.84 -7.48
N ARG A 410 16.77 -10.70 -7.07
CA ARG A 410 16.58 -11.63 -5.95
C ARG A 410 16.97 -10.96 -4.64
N TYR A 411 16.01 -10.88 -3.72
CA TYR A 411 16.19 -10.25 -2.41
C TYR A 411 17.36 -10.86 -1.63
N GLU A 412 17.51 -12.18 -1.67
CA GLU A 412 18.62 -12.89 -1.02
C GLU A 412 19.98 -12.47 -1.57
N ALA A 413 20.10 -12.34 -2.90
CA ALA A 413 21.34 -11.90 -3.56
C ALA A 413 21.64 -10.43 -3.26
N LEU A 414 20.62 -9.58 -3.28
CA LEU A 414 20.76 -8.15 -2.96
C LEU A 414 21.20 -7.93 -1.52
N VAL A 415 20.73 -8.75 -0.57
CA VAL A 415 21.16 -8.69 0.84
C VAL A 415 22.57 -9.25 1.02
N ALA A 416 22.91 -10.35 0.35
CA ALA A 416 24.20 -11.01 0.50
C ALA A 416 25.36 -10.25 -0.18
N THR A 417 25.13 -9.77 -1.40
CA THR A 417 26.12 -9.08 -2.24
C THR A 417 25.46 -7.91 -2.96
N PRO A 418 25.27 -6.76 -2.29
CA PRO A 418 24.46 -5.66 -2.81
C PRO A 418 25.03 -5.02 -4.07
N GLU A 419 26.32 -4.69 -4.11
CA GLU A 419 26.91 -3.89 -5.19
C GLU A 419 26.69 -4.49 -6.60
N PRO A 420 26.97 -5.77 -6.87
CA PRO A 420 26.70 -6.37 -8.19
C PRO A 420 25.23 -6.27 -8.61
N GLU A 421 24.29 -6.53 -7.70
CA GLU A 421 22.86 -6.46 -7.97
C GLU A 421 22.39 -5.02 -8.20
N ILE A 422 22.94 -4.06 -7.46
CA ILE A 422 22.69 -2.63 -7.68
C ILE A 422 23.19 -2.21 -9.06
N ARG A 423 24.41 -2.58 -9.45
CA ARG A 423 24.97 -2.26 -10.77
C ARG A 423 24.07 -2.79 -11.90
N ARG A 424 23.56 -4.02 -11.79
CA ARG A 424 22.60 -4.59 -12.76
C ARG A 424 21.32 -3.75 -12.90
N MET A 425 20.79 -3.21 -11.80
CA MET A 425 19.62 -2.32 -11.85
C MET A 425 19.95 -0.98 -12.52
N LEU A 426 21.13 -0.41 -12.23
CA LEU A 426 21.58 0.85 -12.82
C LEU A 426 21.81 0.73 -14.32
N ASP A 427 22.47 -0.35 -14.77
CA ASP A 427 22.74 -0.62 -16.19
C ASP A 427 21.43 -0.67 -16.98
N ALA A 428 20.42 -1.38 -16.45
CA ALA A 428 19.10 -1.44 -17.07
C ALA A 428 18.33 -0.12 -17.02
N ALA A 429 18.64 0.75 -16.06
CA ALA A 429 18.11 2.10 -15.95
C ALA A 429 18.96 3.16 -16.68
N GLY A 430 20.07 2.78 -17.31
CA GLY A 430 21.01 3.74 -17.91
C GLY A 430 21.51 4.78 -16.92
N LEU A 431 21.72 4.39 -15.66
CA LEU A 431 22.19 5.24 -14.57
C LEU A 431 23.67 4.95 -14.26
N GLY A 432 24.40 5.98 -13.83
CA GLY A 432 25.77 5.82 -13.33
C GLY A 432 25.82 5.27 -11.91
N TRP A 433 26.98 4.79 -11.49
CA TRP A 433 27.21 4.40 -10.10
C TRP A 433 27.27 5.62 -9.17
N ASP A 434 26.70 5.49 -7.96
CA ASP A 434 26.80 6.48 -6.90
C ASP A 434 26.94 5.79 -5.53
N GLU A 435 27.92 6.20 -4.72
CA GLU A 435 28.19 5.60 -3.40
C GLU A 435 27.03 5.72 -2.40
N ARG A 436 26.08 6.64 -2.62
CA ARG A 436 24.87 6.76 -1.80
C ARG A 436 23.97 5.54 -1.90
N LEU A 437 24.07 4.77 -2.98
CA LEU A 437 23.25 3.58 -3.20
C LEU A 437 23.51 2.50 -2.15
N LEU A 438 24.75 2.37 -1.65
CA LEU A 438 25.10 1.47 -0.55
C LEU A 438 24.71 2.02 0.82
N ARG A 439 24.54 3.35 0.91
CA ARG A 439 24.17 4.09 2.13
C ARG A 439 22.73 4.61 2.08
N PHE A 440 21.85 3.92 1.36
CA PHE A 440 20.46 4.33 1.18
C PHE A 440 19.70 4.54 2.50
N HIS A 441 20.10 3.84 3.56
CA HIS A 441 19.52 3.92 4.91
C HIS A 441 19.87 5.23 5.65
N GLU A 442 20.88 5.98 5.22
CA GLU A 442 21.23 7.30 5.75
C GLU A 442 20.29 8.41 5.20
N SER A 443 19.51 8.11 4.15
CA SER A 443 18.57 9.05 3.56
C SER A 443 17.39 9.35 4.50
N ALA A 444 17.20 10.63 4.84
CA ALA A 444 16.18 11.09 5.78
C ALA A 444 14.71 10.97 5.29
N ARG A 445 14.45 10.37 4.11
CA ARG A 445 13.10 10.33 3.50
C ARG A 445 12.25 9.19 4.05
N LEU A 446 11.30 9.53 4.93
CA LEU A 446 10.23 8.64 5.41
C LEU A 446 9.41 8.12 4.21
N ALA A 447 9.14 6.81 4.10
CA ALA A 447 8.24 6.29 3.07
C ALA A 447 7.01 5.59 3.64
N ARG A 448 5.95 5.57 2.82
CA ARG A 448 4.54 5.33 3.16
C ARG A 448 4.13 3.91 3.62
N THR A 449 5.01 2.90 3.57
CA THR A 449 4.58 1.49 3.71
C THR A 449 5.01 0.82 5.02
N ALA A 450 4.22 -0.15 5.51
CA ALA A 450 4.55 -0.98 6.68
C ALA A 450 5.91 -1.70 6.57
N SER A 451 6.42 -1.86 5.35
CA SER A 451 7.75 -2.40 5.07
C SER A 451 8.89 -1.46 5.49
N TYR A 452 8.67 -0.14 5.59
CA TYR A 452 9.73 0.87 5.65
C TYR A 452 10.50 0.90 6.98
N ALA A 453 9.83 0.68 8.11
CA ALA A 453 10.51 0.55 9.41
C ALA A 453 11.59 -0.55 9.40
N GLN A 454 11.45 -1.54 8.52
CA GLN A 454 12.36 -2.67 8.36
C GLN A 454 13.57 -2.35 7.48
N VAL A 455 13.57 -1.20 6.78
CA VAL A 455 14.58 -0.86 5.77
C VAL A 455 15.34 0.43 6.11
N ARG A 456 15.16 0.95 7.34
CA ARG A 456 16.03 1.99 7.94
C ARG A 456 17.25 1.40 8.64
N GLU A 457 17.31 0.08 8.72
CA GLU A 457 18.48 -0.66 9.22
C GLU A 457 19.38 -1.04 8.04
N PRO A 458 20.70 -1.23 8.27
CA PRO A 458 21.57 -1.83 7.27
C PRO A 458 21.02 -3.17 6.78
N LEU A 459 21.39 -3.58 5.56
CA LEU A 459 20.94 -4.84 4.97
C LEU A 459 21.30 -6.02 5.90
N HIS A 460 20.27 -6.68 6.46
CA HIS A 460 20.44 -7.79 7.40
C HIS A 460 19.56 -8.98 7.03
N GLY A 461 20.18 -10.17 6.96
CA GLY A 461 19.52 -11.42 6.57
C GLY A 461 18.58 -12.03 7.63
N ARG A 462 18.46 -11.44 8.83
CA ARG A 462 17.69 -12.01 9.97
C ARG A 462 16.24 -12.35 9.63
N ARG A 463 15.64 -11.67 8.64
CA ARG A 463 14.25 -11.87 8.25
C ARG A 463 14.06 -12.91 7.13
N LEU A 464 15.13 -13.41 6.51
CA LEU A 464 15.04 -14.42 5.45
C LEU A 464 14.40 -15.71 5.97
N GLU A 465 14.72 -16.07 7.20
CA GLU A 465 14.32 -17.33 7.82
C GLU A 465 13.28 -17.17 8.93
N ALA A 466 12.61 -16.01 9.00
CA ALA A 466 11.61 -15.70 10.04
C ALA A 466 10.43 -16.70 10.09
N TRP A 467 10.21 -17.45 9.01
CA TRP A 467 9.19 -18.48 8.92
C TRP A 467 9.62 -19.82 9.56
N ARG A 468 10.93 -20.07 9.73
CA ARG A 468 11.44 -21.37 10.21
C ARG A 468 10.89 -21.79 11.58
N PRO A 469 10.77 -20.90 12.59
CA PRO A 469 10.16 -21.27 13.88
C PRO A 469 8.70 -21.76 13.75
N PHE A 470 8.03 -21.39 12.66
CA PHE A 470 6.63 -21.73 12.39
C PHE A 470 6.48 -22.86 11.37
N ALA A 471 7.57 -23.49 10.91
CA ALA A 471 7.54 -24.48 9.84
C ALA A 471 6.49 -25.59 10.06
N GLY A 472 6.35 -26.08 11.30
CA GLY A 472 5.35 -27.09 11.66
C GLY A 472 3.88 -26.64 11.50
N LYS A 473 3.62 -25.33 11.41
CA LYS A 473 2.28 -24.75 11.18
C LYS A 473 2.05 -24.31 9.73
N LEU A 474 3.08 -24.42 8.86
CA LEU A 474 3.03 -23.96 7.47
C LEU A 474 2.74 -25.08 6.45
N GLY A 475 2.42 -26.30 6.90
CA GLY A 475 2.03 -27.42 6.03
C GLY A 475 1.02 -27.04 4.92
N PRO A 476 -0.09 -26.37 5.23
CA PRO A 476 -1.06 -25.94 4.21
C PRO A 476 -0.49 -24.94 3.19
N LEU A 477 0.50 -24.13 3.57
CA LEU A 477 1.20 -23.24 2.64
C LEU A 477 2.13 -24.05 1.73
N PHE A 478 2.88 -24.99 2.28
CA PHE A 478 3.82 -25.83 1.51
C PHE A 478 3.08 -26.66 0.46
N GLU A 479 1.97 -27.30 0.85
CA GLU A 479 1.10 -28.04 -0.06
C GLU A 479 0.60 -27.15 -1.20
N ALA A 480 0.10 -25.95 -0.88
CA ALA A 480 -0.41 -25.02 -1.88
C ALA A 480 0.68 -24.41 -2.78
N LEU A 481 1.92 -24.29 -2.30
CA LEU A 481 3.07 -23.83 -3.09
C LEU A 481 3.62 -24.94 -3.99
N GLY A 482 3.50 -26.21 -3.62
CA GLY A 482 4.00 -27.35 -4.39
C GLY A 482 5.51 -27.29 -4.61
N ASP A 483 5.93 -27.39 -5.88
CA ASP A 483 7.34 -27.33 -6.32
C ASP A 483 8.05 -26.00 -6.02
N LEU A 484 7.32 -24.96 -5.61
CA LEU A 484 7.90 -23.70 -5.17
C LEU A 484 8.28 -23.68 -3.68
N ALA A 485 7.88 -24.69 -2.91
CA ALA A 485 8.34 -24.85 -1.52
C ALA A 485 9.70 -25.57 -1.48
N PRO A 486 10.59 -25.25 -0.53
CA PRO A 486 11.86 -25.95 -0.40
C PRO A 486 11.64 -27.44 -0.04
N GLU A 487 12.44 -28.35 -0.62
CA GLU A 487 12.32 -29.82 -0.41
C GLU A 487 12.36 -30.25 1.06
N ALA A 488 13.06 -29.49 1.92
CA ALA A 488 13.16 -29.74 3.36
C ALA A 488 11.88 -29.41 4.16
N ALA A 489 10.78 -29.04 3.50
CA ALA A 489 9.50 -28.66 4.10
C ALA A 489 8.44 -29.78 4.08
N ALA A 490 8.75 -30.95 3.52
CA ALA A 490 7.88 -32.12 3.65
C ALA A 490 7.88 -32.59 5.12
N PRO A 491 6.71 -32.75 5.76
CA PRO A 491 6.66 -33.39 7.06
C PRO A 491 7.14 -34.84 6.89
N GLY A 492 8.17 -35.21 7.66
CA GLY A 492 8.56 -36.61 7.83
C GLY A 492 7.50 -37.39 8.60
#